data_AF-A0A1Q7K1A0-F1
#
_entry.id   AF-A0A1Q7K1A0-F1
#
_cell.length_a   1.000
_cell.length_b   1.000
_cell.length_c   1.000
_cell.angle_alpha   90.00
_cell.angle_beta   90.00
_cell.angle_gamma   90.00
#
_symmetry.space_group_name_H-M   'P 1'
#
loop_
_entity.id
_entity.type
_entity.pdbx_description
1 polymer ?
#
loop_
_entity_poly.entity_id
_entity_poly.type
_entity_poly.pdbx_seq_one_letter_code
_entity_poly.pdbx_strand_id
1 'polypeptide(L)'
;MADPRHPRGLIDTSVVINLELIEPADLPLELAVSAITMAELAAGPHATTDPAERARRQDRLQRAEATFEPLPVDGAVARAYGRVYAAVGVTGRKARGRRAVDLFIAATAVAVGLPLYTRNPDDFAGLSDMLEIVSV
;
A
#
# COMPACT_ATOMS: atom_id res chain seq x y z
N MET A 1 10.91 6.75 27.48
CA MET A 1 11.43 7.19 26.17
C MET A 1 10.27 7.12 25.19
N ALA A 2 10.10 8.10 24.32
CA ALA A 2 9.05 8.06 23.31
C ALA A 2 9.33 6.89 22.35
N ASP A 3 8.28 6.17 21.96
CA ASP A 3 8.37 5.11 20.95
C ASP A 3 8.83 5.74 19.62
N PRO A 4 9.90 5.25 18.97
CA PRO A 4 10.41 5.83 17.74
C PRO A 4 9.50 5.57 16.52
N ARG A 5 8.50 4.68 16.64
CA ARG A 5 7.62 4.29 15.55
C ARG A 5 6.65 5.42 15.18
N HIS A 6 6.28 5.47 13.90
CA HIS A 6 5.26 6.40 13.44
C HIS A 6 3.92 6.10 14.12
N PRO A 7 3.16 7.11 14.58
CA PRO A 7 1.85 6.89 15.19
C PRO A 7 0.87 6.18 14.26
N ARG A 8 0.97 6.44 12.95
CA ARG A 8 0.13 5.84 11.92
C ARG A 8 0.90 5.76 10.60
N GLY A 9 0.66 4.72 9.81
CA GLY A 9 1.25 4.58 8.48
C GLY A 9 0.36 3.79 7.53
N LEU A 10 0.46 4.12 6.24
CA LEU A 10 -0.22 3.36 5.19
C LEU A 10 0.63 2.14 4.85
N ILE A 11 0.09 0.94 5.02
CA ILE A 11 0.75 -0.29 4.59
C ILE A 11 0.26 -0.66 3.18
N ASP A 12 1.18 -0.99 2.28
CA ASP A 12 0.81 -1.47 0.95
C ASP A 12 0.34 -2.94 0.99
N THR A 13 -0.10 -3.44 -0.16
CA THR A 13 -0.63 -4.80 -0.30
C THR A 13 0.41 -5.87 0.02
N SER A 14 1.70 -5.62 -0.25
CA SER A 14 2.77 -6.58 0.04
C SER A 14 2.99 -6.75 1.55
N VAL A 15 2.80 -5.69 2.32
CA VAL A 15 2.84 -5.70 3.79
C VAL A 15 1.62 -6.40 4.34
N VAL A 16 0.40 -6.07 3.87
CA VAL A 16 -0.83 -6.74 4.32
C VAL A 16 -0.76 -8.25 4.08
N ILE A 17 -0.24 -8.68 2.92
CA ILE A 17 -0.10 -10.09 2.57
C ILE A 17 0.80 -10.86 3.54
N ASN A 18 1.83 -10.21 4.07
CA ASN A 18 2.89 -10.82 4.87
C ASN A 18 2.94 -10.28 6.30
N LEU A 19 1.84 -9.69 6.79
CA LEU A 19 1.83 -8.95 8.05
C LEU A 19 2.32 -9.78 9.23
N GLU A 20 1.98 -11.07 9.26
CA GLU A 20 2.39 -12.03 10.29
C GLU A 20 3.89 -12.37 10.27
N LEU A 21 4.60 -12.01 9.20
CA LEU A 21 6.04 -12.26 9.03
C LEU A 21 6.91 -11.03 9.35
N ILE A 22 6.28 -9.89 9.68
CA ILE A 22 6.96 -8.62 9.91
C ILE A 22 7.03 -8.37 11.42
N GLU A 23 8.20 -7.99 11.91
CA GLU A 23 8.37 -7.67 13.32
C GLU A 23 7.54 -6.43 13.71
N PRO A 24 6.77 -6.45 14.82
CA PRO A 24 5.95 -5.31 15.24
C PRO A 24 6.73 -4.00 15.47
N ALA A 25 8.05 -4.10 15.69
CA ALA A 25 8.94 -2.96 15.83
C ALA A 25 9.14 -2.20 14.51
N ASP A 26 8.96 -2.87 13.37
CA ASP A 26 9.14 -2.31 12.02
C ASP A 26 7.82 -1.75 11.45
N LEU A 27 6.71 -1.86 12.18
CA LEU A 27 5.39 -1.36 11.78
C LEU A 27 5.02 -0.07 12.53
N PRO A 28 4.12 0.78 11.97
CA PRO A 28 3.60 1.92 12.71
C PRO A 28 2.68 1.45 13.86
N LEU A 29 2.41 2.34 14.82
CA LEU A 29 1.52 2.03 15.95
C LEU A 29 0.08 1.75 15.49
N GLU A 30 -0.37 2.46 14.46
CA GLU A 30 -1.66 2.25 13.81
C GLU A 30 -1.47 1.97 12.31
N LEU A 31 -2.08 0.89 11.84
CA LEU A 31 -2.04 0.49 10.43
C LEU A 31 -3.23 1.09 9.68
N ALA A 32 -2.96 1.72 8.53
CA ALA A 32 -3.99 2.11 7.57
C ALA A 32 -3.77 1.36 6.25
N VAL A 33 -4.87 1.09 5.53
CA VAL A 33 -4.83 0.49 4.17
C VAL A 33 -5.60 1.37 3.19
N SER A 34 -5.25 1.26 1.91
CA SER A 34 -5.96 1.98 0.84
C SER A 34 -7.10 1.11 0.28
N ALA A 35 -8.11 1.75 -0.30
CA ALA A 35 -9.14 1.04 -1.07
C ALA A 35 -8.54 0.25 -2.26
N ILE A 36 -7.39 0.69 -2.79
CA ILE A 36 -6.65 -0.04 -3.82
C ILE A 36 -6.11 -1.35 -3.29
N THR A 37 -5.51 -1.36 -2.10
CA THR A 37 -5.05 -2.57 -1.43
C THR A 37 -6.19 -3.56 -1.20
N MET A 38 -7.36 -3.06 -0.77
CA MET A 38 -8.55 -3.90 -0.64
C MET A 38 -9.02 -4.47 -1.99
N ALA A 39 -8.98 -3.67 -3.06
CA ALA A 39 -9.33 -4.13 -4.40
C ALA A 39 -8.36 -5.23 -4.90
N GLU A 40 -7.07 -5.11 -4.63
CA GLU A 40 -6.08 -6.14 -4.99
C GLU A 40 -6.30 -7.45 -4.22
N LEU A 41 -6.60 -7.36 -2.92
CA LEU A 41 -6.97 -8.53 -2.11
C LEU A 41 -8.26 -9.19 -2.63
N ALA A 42 -9.25 -8.40 -3.00
CA ALA A 42 -10.52 -8.89 -3.54
C ALA A 42 -10.36 -9.59 -4.90
N ALA A 43 -9.46 -9.10 -5.75
CA ALA A 43 -9.11 -9.75 -7.01
C ALA A 43 -8.34 -11.07 -6.82
N GLY A 44 -7.58 -11.18 -5.73
CA GLY A 44 -6.67 -12.28 -5.43
C GLY A 44 -7.28 -13.69 -5.57
N PRO A 45 -8.41 -14.00 -4.90
CA PRO A 45 -9.09 -15.29 -5.02
C PRO A 45 -9.53 -15.61 -6.45
N HIS A 46 -9.90 -14.61 -7.26
CA HIS A 46 -10.34 -14.81 -8.64
C HIS A 46 -9.17 -15.03 -9.62
N ALA A 47 -7.96 -14.59 -9.25
CA ALA A 47 -6.77 -14.68 -10.09
C ALA A 47 -6.00 -16.01 -10.00
N THR A 48 -6.45 -16.97 -9.17
CA THR A 48 -5.80 -18.29 -9.02
C THR A 48 -6.72 -19.42 -9.48
N THR A 49 -6.14 -20.53 -9.93
CA THR A 49 -6.84 -21.80 -10.23
C THR A 49 -6.65 -22.86 -9.14
N ASP A 50 -5.67 -22.70 -8.24
CA ASP A 50 -5.44 -23.61 -7.11
C ASP A 50 -6.50 -23.39 -6.01
N PRO A 51 -7.32 -24.41 -5.67
CA PRO A 51 -8.32 -24.30 -4.62
C PRO A 51 -7.74 -23.95 -3.23
N ALA A 52 -6.56 -24.48 -2.88
CA ALA A 52 -5.95 -24.22 -1.58
C ALA A 52 -5.47 -22.77 -1.49
N GLU A 53 -4.82 -22.26 -2.54
CA GLU A 53 -4.44 -20.85 -2.64
C GLU A 53 -5.65 -19.92 -2.66
N ARG A 54 -6.73 -20.30 -3.35
CA ARG A 54 -7.99 -19.54 -3.36
C ARG A 54 -8.54 -19.36 -1.94
N ALA A 55 -8.60 -20.46 -1.17
CA ALA A 55 -9.07 -20.43 0.21
C ALA A 55 -8.19 -19.52 1.09
N ARG A 56 -6.85 -19.59 0.95
CA ARG A 56 -5.92 -18.70 1.68
C ARG A 56 -6.14 -17.23 1.34
N ARG A 57 -6.31 -16.89 0.06
CA ARG A 57 -6.56 -15.50 -0.37
C ARG A 57 -7.93 -15.00 0.10
N GLN A 58 -8.94 -15.87 0.14
CA GLN A 58 -10.27 -15.53 0.63
C GLN A 58 -10.24 -15.23 2.14
N ASP A 59 -9.56 -16.06 2.93
CA ASP A 59 -9.39 -15.83 4.37
C ASP A 59 -8.66 -14.51 4.63
N ARG A 60 -7.59 -14.22 3.87
CA ARG A 60 -6.87 -12.93 3.97
C ARG A 60 -7.78 -11.74 3.67
N LEU A 61 -8.59 -11.80 2.61
CA LEU A 61 -9.54 -10.73 2.29
C LEU A 61 -10.52 -10.50 3.44
N GLN A 62 -11.13 -11.56 3.97
CA GLN A 62 -12.11 -11.47 5.06
C GLN A 62 -11.50 -10.87 6.32
N ARG A 63 -10.26 -11.25 6.67
CA ARG A 63 -9.55 -10.64 7.81
C ARG A 63 -9.29 -9.15 7.58
N ALA A 64 -8.86 -8.78 6.38
CA ALA A 64 -8.62 -7.38 6.05
C ALA A 64 -9.91 -6.55 6.11
N GLU A 65 -11.03 -7.06 5.56
CA GLU A 65 -12.35 -6.40 5.62
C GLU A 65 -12.88 -6.27 7.05
N ALA A 66 -12.60 -7.25 7.91
CA ALA A 66 -13.00 -7.20 9.32
C ALA A 66 -12.12 -6.25 10.16
N THR A 67 -10.91 -5.94 9.71
CA THR A 67 -9.92 -5.18 10.48
C THR A 67 -9.85 -3.71 10.05
N PHE A 68 -10.04 -3.42 8.77
CA PHE A 68 -9.74 -2.13 8.20
C PHE A 68 -10.96 -1.44 7.58
N GLU A 69 -11.12 -0.16 7.89
CA GLU A 69 -11.86 0.78 7.06
C GLU A 69 -10.89 1.42 6.06
N PRO A 70 -10.95 1.08 4.76
CA PRO A 70 -9.95 1.52 3.81
C PRO A 70 -10.05 3.02 3.48
N LEU A 71 -8.90 3.67 3.33
CA LEU A 71 -8.85 5.05 2.85
C LEU A 71 -9.35 5.12 1.40
N PRO A 72 -10.34 5.98 1.10
CA PRO A 72 -10.96 6.03 -0.22
C PRO A 72 -10.05 6.69 -1.26
N VAL A 73 -10.25 6.33 -2.53
CA VAL A 73 -9.68 7.08 -3.65
C VAL A 73 -10.64 8.21 -4.01
N ASP A 74 -10.34 9.41 -3.51
CA ASP A 74 -11.15 10.61 -3.68
C ASP A 74 -10.45 11.68 -4.55
N GLY A 75 -11.01 12.89 -4.56
CA GLY A 75 -10.44 14.01 -5.31
C GLY A 75 -9.07 14.48 -4.80
N ALA A 76 -8.74 14.29 -3.53
CA ALA A 76 -7.41 14.61 -3.00
C ALA A 76 -6.38 13.58 -3.49
N VAL A 77 -6.74 12.28 -3.45
CA VAL A 77 -5.92 11.20 -4.00
C VAL A 77 -5.69 11.39 -5.50
N ALA A 78 -6.72 11.74 -6.27
CA ALA A 78 -6.60 11.99 -7.70
C ALA A 78 -5.60 13.12 -8.03
N ARG A 79 -5.61 14.22 -7.25
CA ARG A 79 -4.63 15.31 -7.41
C ARG A 79 -3.23 14.90 -7.00
N ALA A 80 -3.09 14.12 -5.92
CA ALA A 80 -1.82 13.57 -5.49
C ALA A 80 -1.23 12.62 -6.55
N TYR A 81 -2.07 11.79 -7.16
CA TYR A 81 -1.67 10.87 -8.23
C TYR A 81 -1.04 11.59 -9.41
N GLY A 82 -1.60 12.73 -9.84
CA GLY A 82 -0.99 13.53 -10.91
C GLY A 82 0.44 13.97 -10.61
N ARG A 83 0.74 14.36 -9.35
CA ARG A 83 2.09 14.73 -8.92
C ARG A 83 3.01 13.52 -8.82
N VAL A 84 2.53 12.42 -8.24
CA VAL A 84 3.25 11.13 -8.13
C VAL A 84 3.62 10.60 -9.52
N TYR A 85 2.67 10.63 -10.46
CA TYR A 85 2.89 10.21 -11.85
C TYR A 85 3.99 11.05 -12.52
N ALA A 86 3.95 12.37 -12.36
CA ALA A 86 4.96 13.27 -12.91
C ALA A 86 6.35 12.99 -12.33
N ALA A 87 6.46 12.81 -11.01
CA ALA A 87 7.72 12.51 -10.33
C ALA A 87 8.34 11.18 -10.81
N VAL A 88 7.53 10.12 -10.93
CA VAL A 88 8.01 8.83 -11.43
C VAL A 88 8.41 8.92 -12.91
N GLY A 89 7.71 9.71 -13.73
CA GLY A 89 8.06 9.92 -15.13
C GLY A 89 9.46 10.47 -15.36
N VAL A 90 9.96 11.34 -14.46
CA VAL A 90 11.33 11.88 -14.51
C VAL A 90 12.39 10.81 -14.32
N THR A 91 12.08 9.72 -13.61
CA THR A 91 13.00 8.58 -13.40
C THR A 91 13.10 7.63 -14.60
N GLY A 92 12.37 7.91 -15.68
CA GLY A 92 12.33 7.06 -16.88
C GLY A 92 11.47 5.80 -16.74
N ARG A 93 10.87 5.55 -15.56
CA ARG A 93 9.98 4.41 -15.35
C ARG A 93 8.55 4.74 -15.78
N LYS A 94 7.96 3.89 -16.63
CA LYS A 94 6.59 4.09 -17.11
C LYS A 94 5.58 3.58 -16.07
N ALA A 95 4.64 4.43 -15.68
CA ALA A 95 3.47 4.06 -14.89
C ALA A 95 2.44 3.32 -15.76
N ARG A 96 2.66 2.02 -15.99
CA ARG A 96 1.77 1.15 -16.78
C ARG A 96 1.46 -0.14 -16.03
N GLY A 97 0.31 -0.73 -16.33
CA GLY A 97 -0.13 -2.00 -15.72
C GLY A 97 -0.21 -1.90 -14.20
N ARG A 98 0.31 -2.92 -13.51
CA ARG A 98 0.37 -2.98 -12.04
C ARG A 98 0.96 -1.72 -11.41
N ARG A 99 2.02 -1.17 -11.98
CA ARG A 99 2.68 0.02 -11.44
C ARG A 99 1.74 1.23 -11.36
N ALA A 100 0.80 1.39 -12.30
CA ALA A 100 -0.16 2.49 -12.23
C ALA A 100 -1.12 2.34 -11.03
N VAL A 101 -1.44 1.10 -10.63
CA VAL A 101 -2.26 0.80 -9.46
C VAL A 101 -1.46 1.04 -8.18
N ASP A 102 -0.20 0.59 -8.12
CA ASP A 102 0.70 0.85 -6.97
C ASP A 102 0.87 2.36 -6.72
N LEU A 103 0.95 3.18 -7.77
CA LEU A 103 1.04 4.64 -7.63
C LEU A 103 -0.22 5.28 -7.02
N PHE A 104 -1.40 4.64 -7.08
CA PHE A 104 -2.56 5.12 -6.33
C PHE A 104 -2.44 4.84 -4.83
N ILE A 105 -1.75 3.77 -4.42
CA ILE A 105 -1.43 3.53 -3.01
C ILE A 105 -0.52 4.65 -2.49
N ALA A 106 0.56 4.96 -3.23
CA ALA A 106 1.44 6.08 -2.90
C ALA A 106 0.71 7.44 -2.92
N ALA A 107 -0.16 7.68 -3.90
CA ALA A 107 -0.98 8.89 -3.96
C ALA A 107 -1.93 9.00 -2.76
N THR A 108 -2.46 7.88 -2.27
CA THR A 108 -3.28 7.84 -1.07
C THR A 108 -2.46 8.29 0.15
N ALA A 109 -1.26 7.71 0.34
CA ALA A 109 -0.35 8.11 1.41
C ALA A 109 0.00 9.61 1.37
N VAL A 110 0.32 10.12 0.18
CA VAL A 110 0.60 11.55 -0.04
C VAL A 110 -0.62 12.42 0.28
N ALA A 111 -1.83 12.00 -0.09
CA ALA A 111 -3.04 12.77 0.12
C ALA A 111 -3.41 12.89 1.61
N VAL A 112 -3.16 11.83 2.40
CA VAL A 112 -3.47 11.81 3.84
C VAL A 112 -2.27 12.13 4.75
N GLY A 113 -1.09 12.37 4.17
CA GLY A 113 0.13 12.72 4.91
C GLY A 113 0.67 11.59 5.78
N LEU A 114 0.59 10.34 5.32
CA LEU A 114 1.11 9.17 6.03
C LEU A 114 2.37 8.62 5.34
N PRO A 115 3.35 8.09 6.11
CA PRO A 115 4.43 7.28 5.54
C PRO A 115 3.88 6.01 4.90
N LEU A 116 4.51 5.56 3.81
CA LEU A 116 4.17 4.33 3.11
C LEU A 116 5.12 3.21 3.52
N TYR A 117 4.57 2.14 4.10
CA TYR A 117 5.29 0.93 4.45
C TYR A 117 5.13 -0.09 3.33
N THR A 118 6.26 -0.63 2.85
CA THR A 118 6.28 -1.55 1.72
C THR A 118 7.41 -2.57 1.85
N ARG A 119 7.19 -3.76 1.29
CA ARG A 119 8.26 -4.75 1.07
C ARG A 119 8.99 -4.57 -0.26
N ASN A 120 8.54 -3.63 -1.09
CA ASN A 120 9.06 -3.37 -2.43
C ASN A 120 9.39 -1.87 -2.62
N PRO A 121 10.31 -1.28 -1.83
CA PRO A 121 10.59 0.16 -1.87
C PRO A 121 11.01 0.66 -3.26
N ASP A 122 11.65 -0.20 -4.06
CA ASP A 122 12.06 0.12 -5.43
C ASP A 122 10.88 0.44 -6.36
N ASP A 123 9.67 -0.04 -6.07
CA ASP A 123 8.48 0.30 -6.86
C ASP A 123 8.08 1.78 -6.73
N PHE A 124 8.53 2.44 -5.67
CA PHE A 124 8.23 3.83 -5.33
C PHE A 124 9.43 4.77 -5.47
N ALA A 125 10.53 4.30 -6.06
CA ALA A 125 11.69 5.12 -6.33
C ALA A 125 11.33 6.39 -7.15
N GLY A 126 11.88 7.53 -6.73
CA GLY A 126 11.57 8.85 -7.28
C GLY A 126 10.50 9.62 -6.51
N LEU A 127 9.94 9.04 -5.44
CA LEU A 127 8.93 9.70 -4.60
C LEU A 127 9.47 10.21 -3.25
N SER A 128 10.75 10.00 -2.94
CA SER A 128 11.34 10.30 -1.62
C SER A 128 11.23 11.78 -1.21
N ASP A 129 11.17 12.71 -2.16
CA ASP A 129 10.98 14.14 -1.88
C ASP A 129 9.52 14.50 -1.52
N MET A 130 8.60 13.56 -1.70
CA MET A 130 7.14 13.78 -1.58
C MET A 130 6.47 12.84 -0.57
N LEU A 131 7.07 11.67 -0.35
CA LEU A 131 6.51 10.57 0.41
C LEU A 131 7.65 9.88 1.16
N GLU A 132 7.51 9.80 2.47
CA GLU A 132 8.35 8.94 3.29
C GLU A 132 8.01 7.48 3.00
N ILE A 133 9.02 6.70 2.60
CA ILE A 133 8.90 5.28 2.30
C ILE A 133 9.70 4.51 3.34
N VAL A 134 9.02 3.63 4.06
CA VAL A 134 9.61 2.76 5.08
C VAL A 134 9.64 1.34 4.54
N SER A 135 10.83 0.76 4.43
CA SER A 135 11.00 -0.63 3.99
C SER A 135 10.83 -1.57 5.18
N VAL A 136 10.08 -2.66 4.98
CA VAL A 136 9.84 -3.73 5.96
C VAL A 136 9.96 -5.13 5.37
#